data_AF-A0A1H8EG85-F1
#
_entry.id   AF-A0A1H8EG85-F1
#
_cell.length_a   1.000
_cell.length_b   1.000
_cell.length_c   1.000
_cell.angle_alpha   90.00
_cell.angle_beta   90.00
_cell.angle_gamma   90.00
#
_symmetry.space_group_name_H-M   'P 1'
#
loop_
_entity.id
_entity.type
_entity.pdbx_description
1 polymer ?
#
loop_
_entity_poly.entity_id
_entity_poly.type
_entity_poly.pdbx_seq_one_letter_code
_entity_poly.pdbx_strand_id
1 'polypeptide(L)'
;MRLLFATITLFMISLLFYPLNTLALHHEESTVVASGKQYPNDEGKVIEVLDTAGYTYMQLENGDRQFWIAAPTTQVKIGDHIRFVESMSMENFTSKTLNRTFRRVIFASSTMIKK
;
A
#
# COMPACT_ATOMS: atom_id res chain seq x y z
N MET A 1 17.62 -64.11 10.35
CA MET A 1 17.61 -64.11 8.89
C MET A 1 16.22 -64.38 8.29
N ARG A 2 15.04 -64.17 8.90
CA ARG A 2 14.44 -63.05 9.66
C ARG A 2 14.83 -61.66 9.12
N LEU A 3 13.84 -60.97 8.55
CA LEU A 3 13.61 -59.51 8.55
C LEU A 3 13.92 -58.64 7.30
N LEU A 4 14.23 -59.18 6.11
CA LEU A 4 14.59 -58.30 4.97
C LEU A 4 13.62 -58.23 3.76
N PHE A 5 12.60 -59.08 3.67
CA PHE A 5 11.77 -59.14 2.43
C PHE A 5 10.31 -58.72 2.58
N ALA A 6 9.85 -58.38 3.79
CA ALA A 6 8.45 -58.03 4.06
C ALA A 6 8.17 -56.51 4.10
N THR A 7 9.10 -55.67 3.65
CA THR A 7 8.94 -54.19 3.67
C THR A 7 8.63 -53.59 2.29
N ILE A 8 8.78 -54.36 1.20
CA ILE A 8 8.64 -53.83 -0.17
C ILE A 8 7.19 -53.83 -0.68
N THR A 9 6.27 -54.58 -0.04
CA THR A 9 4.85 -54.55 -0.42
C THR A 9 4.03 -53.47 0.27
N LEU A 10 4.57 -52.78 1.28
CA LEU A 10 3.85 -51.71 1.98
C LEU A 10 4.04 -50.31 1.35
N PHE A 11 4.93 -50.16 0.37
CA PHE A 11 5.18 -48.86 -0.26
C PHE A 11 4.29 -48.56 -1.48
N MET A 12 3.49 -49.52 -1.95
CA MET A 12 2.61 -49.35 -3.13
C MET A 12 1.16 -48.96 -2.80
N ILE A 13 0.81 -48.78 -1.53
CA ILE A 13 -0.53 -48.34 -1.11
C ILE A 13 -0.54 -46.86 -0.66
N SER A 14 0.58 -46.13 -0.81
CA SER A 14 0.65 -44.71 -0.45
C SER A 14 0.45 -43.74 -1.62
N LEU A 15 0.14 -44.24 -2.82
CA LEU A 15 -0.05 -43.38 -4.02
C LEU A 15 -1.49 -42.90 -4.24
N LEU A 16 -2.45 -43.25 -3.38
CA LEU A 16 -3.87 -42.84 -3.52
C LEU A 16 -4.30 -41.73 -2.55
N PHE A 17 -3.39 -41.20 -1.73
CA PHE A 17 -3.67 -40.10 -0.79
C PHE A 17 -2.75 -38.90 -1.02
N TYR A 18 -2.54 -38.50 -2.28
CA TYR A 18 -2.11 -37.13 -2.52
C TYR A 18 -3.35 -36.24 -2.41
N PRO A 19 -3.51 -35.40 -1.36
CA PRO A 19 -4.34 -34.23 -1.54
C PRO A 19 -3.76 -33.47 -2.72
N LEU A 20 -4.64 -33.00 -3.59
CA LEU A 20 -4.33 -32.08 -4.67
C LEU A 20 -3.81 -30.78 -4.04
N ASN A 21 -2.55 -30.79 -3.58
CA ASN A 21 -1.85 -29.63 -3.09
C ASN A 21 -1.47 -28.84 -4.33
N THR A 22 -2.37 -27.90 -4.63
CA THR A 22 -2.19 -26.77 -5.52
C THR A 22 -0.76 -26.24 -5.40
N LEU A 23 -0.13 -25.98 -6.54
CA LEU A 23 1.17 -25.34 -6.68
C LEU A 23 1.20 -24.02 -5.88
N ALA A 24 1.57 -24.11 -4.61
CA ALA A 24 1.94 -22.99 -3.76
C ALA A 24 3.43 -22.79 -3.93
N LEU A 25 3.83 -22.01 -4.94
CA LEU A 25 5.14 -21.39 -4.88
C LEU A 25 5.15 -20.44 -3.69
N HIS A 26 6.14 -20.62 -2.83
CA HIS A 26 6.40 -19.78 -1.68
C HIS A 26 6.59 -18.33 -2.12
N HIS A 27 5.61 -17.48 -1.80
CA HIS A 27 5.84 -16.10 -1.40
C HIS A 27 4.90 -15.84 -0.23
N GLU A 28 5.41 -16.06 0.98
CA GLU A 28 4.84 -15.46 2.17
C GLU A 28 5.37 -14.02 2.24
N GLU A 29 4.58 -13.05 1.80
CA GLU A 29 4.68 -11.69 2.31
C GLU A 29 3.30 -11.00 2.22
N SER A 30 2.77 -10.73 3.41
CA SER A 30 1.77 -9.71 3.73
C SER A 30 0.44 -9.72 2.96
N THR A 31 -0.59 -10.15 3.68
CA THR A 31 -1.98 -9.72 3.50
C THR A 31 -2.08 -8.20 3.29
N VAL A 32 -2.29 -7.75 2.06
CA VAL A 32 -3.08 -6.55 1.76
C VAL A 32 -3.82 -6.78 0.45
N VAL A 33 -4.99 -7.42 0.52
CA VAL A 33 -6.01 -7.23 -0.53
C VAL A 33 -6.63 -5.86 -0.26
N ALA A 34 -5.88 -4.78 -0.54
CA ALA A 34 -6.42 -3.44 -0.51
C ALA A 34 -7.30 -3.28 -1.74
N SER A 35 -8.57 -3.70 -1.63
CA SER A 35 -9.62 -3.23 -2.54
C SER A 35 -9.89 -1.75 -2.24
N GLY A 36 -8.88 -0.90 -2.41
CA GLY A 36 -8.99 0.55 -2.29
C GLY A 36 -9.78 1.07 -3.48
N LYS A 37 -10.74 1.94 -3.23
CA LYS A 37 -11.46 2.64 -4.30
C LYS A 37 -10.43 3.40 -5.15
N GLN A 38 -10.38 3.11 -6.45
CA GLN A 38 -9.54 3.85 -7.39
C GLN A 38 -10.22 5.18 -7.72
N TYR A 39 -9.47 6.27 -7.60
CA TYR A 39 -9.87 7.63 -7.93
C TYR A 39 -9.09 8.15 -9.15
N PRO A 40 -9.51 9.26 -9.78
CA PRO A 40 -8.68 10.03 -10.70
C PRO A 40 -7.29 10.33 -10.13
N ASN A 41 -6.30 10.60 -10.99
CA ASN A 41 -4.91 10.80 -10.56
C ASN A 41 -4.71 11.98 -9.59
N ASP A 42 -5.62 12.95 -9.64
CA ASP A 42 -5.64 14.14 -8.80
C ASP A 42 -6.61 14.02 -7.61
N GLU A 43 -6.95 12.79 -7.23
CA GLU A 43 -7.85 12.45 -6.13
C GLU A 43 -7.28 11.34 -5.24
N GLY A 44 -7.70 11.31 -3.98
CA GLY A 44 -7.36 10.25 -3.03
C GLY A 44 -7.95 10.44 -1.64
N LYS A 45 -7.95 9.38 -0.84
CA LYS A 45 -8.40 9.39 0.55
C LYS A 45 -7.24 9.73 1.48
N VAL A 46 -7.43 10.66 2.41
CA VAL A 46 -6.40 11.05 3.38
C VAL A 46 -6.16 9.90 4.37
N ILE A 47 -4.91 9.46 4.48
CA ILE A 47 -4.48 8.43 5.44
C ILE A 47 -3.49 8.96 6.48
N GLU A 48 -2.83 10.09 6.22
CA GLU A 48 -1.95 10.79 7.17
C GLU A 48 -2.04 12.31 6.93
N VAL A 49 -1.96 13.10 7.99
CA VAL A 49 -1.96 14.58 7.95
C VAL A 49 -0.81 15.09 8.81
N LEU A 50 0.01 15.98 8.25
CA LEU A 50 1.06 16.70 8.95
C LEU A 50 0.91 18.20 8.69
N ASP A 51 0.59 18.95 9.73
CA ASP A 51 0.45 20.40 9.65
C ASP A 51 1.74 21.11 9.97
N THR A 52 2.03 22.15 9.20
CA THR A 52 3.16 23.06 9.39
C THR A 52 2.69 24.50 9.20
N ALA A 53 3.56 25.47 9.51
CA ALA A 53 3.27 26.86 9.18
C ALA A 53 3.13 27.04 7.66
N GLY A 54 1.91 27.35 7.20
CA GLY A 54 1.60 27.68 5.81
C GLY A 54 1.26 26.50 4.89
N TYR A 55 1.51 25.26 5.32
CA TYR A 55 1.20 24.06 4.53
C TYR A 55 0.62 22.93 5.37
N THR A 56 -0.29 22.18 4.75
CA THR A 56 -0.78 20.89 5.24
C THR A 56 -0.29 19.80 4.28
N TYR A 57 0.53 18.89 4.79
CA TYR A 57 0.99 17.72 4.06
C TYR A 57 0.00 16.58 4.30
N MET A 58 -0.41 15.92 3.23
CA MET A 58 -1.35 14.80 3.28
C MET A 58 -0.76 13.62 2.54
N GLN A 59 -0.78 12.44 3.16
CA GLN A 59 -0.61 11.20 2.43
C GLN A 59 -1.98 10.76 1.94
N LEU A 60 -2.11 10.61 0.63
CA LEU A 60 -3.32 10.16 -0.03
C LEU A 60 -3.17 8.72 -0.47
N GLU A 61 -4.23 7.94 -0.27
CA GLU A 61 -4.42 6.60 -0.82
C GLU A 61 -5.37 6.66 -2.02
N ASN A 62 -4.97 6.04 -3.13
CA ASN A 62 -5.76 5.93 -4.35
C ASN A 62 -5.49 4.55 -5.00
N GLY A 63 -6.43 3.62 -4.79
CA GLY A 63 -6.21 2.20 -5.08
C GLY A 63 -4.99 1.70 -4.31
N ASP A 64 -4.08 1.02 -5.01
CA ASP A 64 -2.82 0.51 -4.44
C ASP A 64 -1.71 1.57 -4.32
N ARG A 65 -1.98 2.81 -4.75
CA ARG A 65 -0.99 3.89 -4.73
C ARG A 65 -1.16 4.72 -3.46
N GLN A 66 -0.04 5.02 -2.82
CA GLN A 66 0.04 6.04 -1.78
C GLN A 66 1.05 7.11 -2.19
N PHE A 67 0.69 8.38 -2.05
CA PHE A 67 1.54 9.50 -2.43
C PHE A 67 1.31 10.71 -1.54
N TRP A 68 2.34 11.53 -1.43
CA TRP A 68 2.31 12.74 -0.61
C TRP A 68 1.95 13.95 -1.44
N ILE A 69 1.05 14.78 -0.91
CA ILE A 69 0.79 16.11 -1.40
C ILE A 69 1.09 17.15 -0.31
N ALA A 70 1.47 18.36 -0.71
CA ALA A 70 1.58 19.52 0.16
C ALA A 70 0.69 20.63 -0.42
N ALA A 71 -0.31 21.05 0.34
CA ALA A 71 -1.23 22.12 -0.05
C ALA A 71 -1.09 23.30 0.92
N PRO A 72 -1.51 24.52 0.54
CA PRO A 72 -1.75 25.60 1.50
C PRO A 72 -2.57 25.08 2.69
N THR A 73 -2.33 25.61 3.89
CA THR A 73 -2.99 25.15 5.12
C THR A 73 -4.49 24.90 4.91
N THR A 74 -4.89 23.63 5.03
CA THR A 74 -6.26 23.17 4.76
C THR A 74 -6.72 22.33 5.93
N GLN A 75 -7.93 22.60 6.43
CA GLN A 75 -8.51 21.82 7.51
C GLN A 75 -9.10 20.51 6.96
N VAL A 76 -8.35 19.42 7.11
CA VAL A 76 -8.70 18.07 6.65
C VAL A 76 -8.56 17.06 7.78
N LYS A 77 -9.20 15.90 7.62
CA LYS A 77 -9.13 14.78 8.57
C LYS A 77 -8.76 13.50 7.84
N ILE A 78 -8.17 12.55 8.58
CA ILE A 78 -8.00 11.17 8.10
C ILE A 78 -9.36 10.63 7.69
N GLY A 79 -9.43 10.07 6.49
CA GLY A 79 -10.65 9.54 5.90
C GLY A 79 -11.31 10.45 4.87
N ASP A 80 -10.98 11.74 4.83
CA ASP A 80 -11.54 12.67 3.84
C ASP A 80 -11.12 12.27 2.42
N HIS A 81 -12.05 12.36 1.48
CA HIS A 81 -11.75 12.22 0.06
C HIS A 81 -11.39 13.60 -0.51
N ILE A 82 -10.18 13.75 -1.02
CA ILE A 82 -9.65 15.03 -1.51
C ILE A 82 -9.44 14.95 -3.01
N ARG A 83 -9.84 16.02 -3.71
CA ARG A 83 -9.36 16.39 -5.04
C ARG A 83 -8.35 17.53 -4.90
N PHE A 84 -7.26 17.49 -5.65
CA PHE A 84 -6.24 18.54 -5.64
C PHE A 84 -5.92 19.03 -7.05
N VAL A 85 -5.31 20.22 -7.13
CA VAL A 85 -4.76 20.75 -8.39
C VAL A 85 -3.25 20.76 -8.26
N GLU A 86 -2.56 19.87 -8.99
CA GLU A 86 -1.10 19.84 -9.03
C GLU A 86 -0.55 21.15 -9.61
N SER A 87 0.43 21.72 -8.92
CA SER A 87 1.25 22.84 -9.41
C SER A 87 2.59 22.31 -9.93
N MET A 88 3.29 21.54 -9.09
CA MET A 88 4.55 20.89 -9.43
C MET A 88 4.78 19.70 -8.51
N SER A 89 5.69 18.81 -8.87
CA SER A 89 6.16 17.72 -8.00
C SER A 89 7.68 17.78 -7.84
N MET A 90 8.16 17.32 -6.68
CA MET A 90 9.57 17.26 -6.36
C MET A 90 9.96 15.86 -5.89
N GLU A 91 11.11 15.39 -6.34
CA GLU A 91 11.76 14.18 -5.83
C GLU A 91 12.74 14.52 -4.71
N ASN A 92 12.93 13.61 -3.76
CA ASN A 92 13.88 13.71 -2.64
C ASN A 92 13.80 15.06 -1.88
N PHE A 93 12.58 15.55 -1.68
CA PHE A 93 12.34 16.83 -1.04
C PHE A 93 12.50 16.72 0.48
N THR A 94 13.41 17.50 1.05
CA THR A 94 13.61 17.57 2.51
C THR A 94 12.88 18.77 3.11
N SER A 95 11.85 18.49 3.93
CA SER A 95 11.19 19.49 4.75
C SER A 95 11.99 19.71 6.04
N LYS A 96 12.58 20.90 6.18
CA LYS A 96 13.30 21.29 7.41
C LYS A 96 12.35 21.36 8.61
N THR A 97 11.14 21.88 8.40
CA THR A 97 10.13 22.03 9.47
C THR A 97 9.67 20.69 10.02
N LEU A 98 9.51 19.68 9.16
CA LEU A 98 9.12 18.33 9.58
C LEU A 98 10.31 17.44 9.94
N ASN A 99 11.55 17.91 9.75
CA ASN A 99 12.76 17.09 9.81
C ASN A 99 12.60 15.74 9.06
N ARG A 100 12.02 15.80 7.86
CA ARG A 100 11.63 14.62 7.06
C ARG A 100 11.99 14.82 5.60
N THR A 101 12.47 13.75 4.96
CA THR A 101 12.66 13.69 3.51
C THR A 101 11.55 12.86 2.87
N PHE A 102 10.88 13.44 1.89
CA PHE A 102 9.88 12.80 1.05
C PHE A 102 10.56 12.30 -0.22
N ARG A 103 10.41 11.02 -0.54
CA ARG A 103 10.90 10.49 -1.82
C ARG A 103 10.29 11.24 -2.99
N ARG A 104 8.99 11.52 -2.93
CA ARG A 104 8.25 12.40 -3.83
C ARG A 104 7.19 13.16 -3.04
N VAL A 105 6.99 14.43 -3.35
CA VAL A 105 5.85 15.23 -2.88
C VAL A 105 5.27 16.04 -4.03
N ILE A 106 3.95 16.11 -4.11
CA ILE A 106 3.23 16.93 -5.08
C ILE A 106 2.79 18.22 -4.39
N PHE A 107 3.27 19.36 -4.85
CA PHE A 107 2.79 20.66 -4.40
C PHE A 107 1.49 20.99 -5.13
N ALA A 108 0.40 21.11 -4.36
CA ALA A 108 -0.90 21.45 -4.87
C ALA A 108 -1.16 22.95 -4.72
N SER A 109 -1.74 23.59 -5.74
CA SER A 109 -2.17 24.99 -5.67
C SER A 109 -3.48 25.15 -4.89
N SER A 110 -4.34 24.12 -4.92
CA SER A 110 -5.58 24.07 -4.15
C SER A 110 -6.03 22.63 -3.90
N THR A 111 -6.90 22.46 -2.91
CA THR A 111 -7.52 21.20 -2.52
C THR A 111 -9.01 21.41 -2.27
N MET A 112 -9.79 20.34 -2.43
CA MET A 112 -11.23 20.33 -2.20
C MET A 112 -11.64 18.99 -1.59
N ILE A 113 -12.35 19.03 -0.47
CA ILE A 113 -12.99 17.86 0.12
C ILE A 113 -14.21 17.49 -0.73
N LYS A 114 -14.20 16.27 -1.27
CA LYS A 114 -15.30 15.67 -2.02
C LYS A 114 -16.28 15.03 -1.03
N LYS A 115 -17.54 15.49 -1.07
CA LYS A 115 -18.65 14.88 -0.32
C LYS A 115 -19.19 13.64 -1.02
#